data_AF-A0A7S1CDG7-F1
#
_entry.id   AF-A0A7S1CDG7-F1
#
_cell.length_a   1.000
_cell.length_b   1.000
_cell.length_c   1.000
_cell.angle_alpha   90.00
_cell.angle_beta   90.00
_cell.angle_gamma   90.00
#
_symmetry.space_group_name_H-M   'P 1'
#
loop_
_entity.id
_entity.type
_entity.pdbx_description
1 polymer ?
#
loop_
_entity_poly.entity_id
_entity_poly.type
_entity_poly.pdbx_seq_one_letter_code
_entity_poly.pdbx_strand_id
1 'polypeptide(L)'
;TLRDVCIKRIKRSAAGIEVQVPRLVRTPAALVRTLDYLVEKIIDADTKVDPRFLDARRRPRAPTMSEVRAYFWDRARGISNDWMAQNFQGGGRLSPGLIESYERIVRALIIFNYEMSEDEEFVIAFRTTNEEQLNNCLKTVCELYDYARRTGVPELQSPHEAEFRAYHVLMQMMDNSAKVEMAAFLRKLPGDVIASRDLQFAMDVFATVNDNNYIKYFRLVKRATYVQACLMHRHFVRVRQSALKTINYSFNPSNGSATLS
;
A
#
# COMPACT_ATOMS: atom_id res chain seq x y z
N THR A 1 9.22 22.03 -21.49
CA THR A 1 8.00 22.85 -21.65
C THR A 1 6.90 22.34 -20.73
N LEU A 2 5.82 23.09 -20.47
CA LEU A 2 4.69 22.59 -19.64
C LEU A 2 4.08 21.28 -20.19
N ARG A 3 4.16 21.05 -21.51
CA ARG A 3 3.73 19.78 -22.13
C ARG A 3 4.55 18.57 -21.66
N ASP A 4 5.80 18.78 -21.28
CA ASP A 4 6.73 17.70 -20.88
C ASP A 4 6.59 17.31 -19.40
N VAL A 5 5.76 18.05 -18.64
CA VAL A 5 5.57 17.84 -17.19
C VAL A 5 4.12 17.53 -16.79
N CYS A 6 3.18 17.66 -17.73
CA CYS A 6 1.75 17.49 -17.50
C CYS A 6 1.32 16.02 -17.52
N ILE A 7 0.61 15.58 -16.47
CA ILE A 7 -0.03 14.27 -16.42
C ILE A 7 -1.55 14.42 -16.47
N LYS A 8 -2.20 13.60 -17.29
CA LYS A 8 -3.67 13.47 -17.39
C LYS A 8 -4.30 13.42 -15.99
N ARG A 9 -5.21 14.37 -15.72
CA ARG A 9 -6.05 14.38 -14.52
C ARG A 9 -7.29 13.52 -14.75
N ILE A 10 -7.79 12.85 -13.71
CA ILE A 10 -9.07 12.14 -13.78
C ILE A 10 -10.20 13.17 -14.00
N LYS A 11 -10.97 13.00 -15.06
CA LYS A 11 -12.19 13.79 -15.27
C LYS A 11 -13.31 13.10 -14.51
N ARG A 12 -13.76 13.67 -13.38
CA ARG A 12 -14.95 13.15 -12.69
C ARG A 12 -16.18 13.50 -13.52
N SER A 13 -16.89 12.50 -14.02
CA SER A 13 -18.16 12.71 -14.74
C SER A 13 -19.23 13.20 -13.76
N ALA A 14 -19.89 14.32 -14.06
CA ALA A 14 -21.03 14.82 -13.28
C ALA A 14 -22.32 13.99 -13.49
N ALA A 15 -22.32 13.04 -14.45
CA ALA A 15 -23.53 12.35 -14.93
C ALA A 15 -23.30 10.88 -15.33
N GLY A 16 -22.48 10.12 -14.58
CA GLY A 16 -22.55 8.65 -14.57
C GLY A 16 -22.06 7.86 -15.80
N ILE A 17 -21.71 8.50 -16.93
CA ILE A 17 -21.18 7.80 -18.11
C ILE A 17 -19.76 8.28 -18.40
N GLU A 18 -18.76 7.51 -17.96
CA GLU A 18 -17.39 7.64 -18.47
C GLU A 18 -17.33 7.01 -19.87
N VAL A 19 -17.50 7.83 -20.91
CA VAL A 19 -17.14 7.40 -22.27
C VAL A 19 -15.62 7.28 -22.31
N GLN A 20 -15.13 6.05 -22.29
CA GLN A 20 -13.74 5.67 -22.49
C GLN A 20 -13.34 5.99 -23.95
N VAL A 21 -13.08 7.26 -24.26
CA VAL A 21 -12.65 7.66 -25.61
C VAL A 21 -11.24 7.09 -25.84
N PRO A 22 -11.02 6.20 -26.83
CA PRO A 22 -9.74 5.50 -26.98
C PRO A 22 -8.52 6.42 -27.08
N ARG A 23 -8.64 7.55 -27.80
CA ARG A 23 -7.57 8.56 -27.93
C ARG A 23 -7.19 9.26 -26.62
N LEU A 24 -8.03 9.15 -25.58
CA LEU A 24 -7.81 9.75 -24.27
C LEU A 24 -7.23 8.74 -23.27
N VAL A 25 -7.11 7.46 -23.62
CA VAL A 25 -6.52 6.41 -22.78
C VAL A 25 -5.04 6.26 -23.11
N ARG A 26 -4.16 6.32 -22.10
CA ARG A 26 -2.72 6.13 -22.30
C ARG A 26 -2.42 4.69 -22.69
N THR A 27 -1.51 4.49 -23.64
CA THR A 27 -1.00 3.15 -23.99
C THR A 27 -0.23 2.54 -22.81
N PRO A 28 -0.06 1.19 -22.75
CA PRO A 28 0.70 0.52 -21.70
C PRO A 28 2.09 1.13 -21.47
N ALA A 29 2.84 1.40 -22.54
CA ALA A 29 4.16 2.01 -22.45
C ALA A 29 4.11 3.45 -21.89
N ALA A 30 3.06 4.22 -22.21
CA ALA A 30 2.87 5.54 -21.65
C ALA A 30 2.45 5.50 -20.17
N LEU A 31 1.72 4.47 -19.74
CA LEU A 31 1.36 4.27 -18.33
C LEU A 31 2.59 4.02 -17.46
N VAL A 32 3.47 3.10 -17.88
CA VAL A 32 4.74 2.82 -17.19
C VAL A 32 5.59 4.08 -17.10
N ARG A 33 5.83 4.77 -18.22
CA ARG A 33 6.59 6.05 -18.22
C ARG A 33 5.96 7.14 -17.35
N THR A 34 4.62 7.15 -17.25
CA THR A 34 3.96 8.12 -16.35
C THR A 34 4.27 7.78 -14.90
N LEU A 35 4.26 6.50 -14.53
CA LEU A 35 4.60 6.08 -13.18
C LEU A 35 6.07 6.30 -12.85
N ASP A 36 6.97 6.08 -13.82
CA ASP A 36 8.39 6.46 -13.72
C ASP A 36 8.53 7.93 -13.35
N TYR A 37 7.84 8.80 -14.08
CA TYR A 37 7.86 10.21 -13.78
C TYR A 37 7.27 10.54 -12.39
N LEU A 38 6.20 9.87 -11.95
CA LEU A 38 5.64 10.06 -10.61
C LEU A 38 6.65 9.67 -9.53
N VAL A 39 7.29 8.51 -9.66
CA VAL A 39 8.24 8.00 -8.67
C VAL A 39 9.52 8.85 -8.66
N GLU A 40 10.10 9.14 -9.83
CA GLU A 40 11.40 9.80 -9.92
C GLU A 40 11.35 11.31 -9.72
N LYS A 41 10.22 11.95 -10.09
CA LYS A 41 10.13 13.41 -10.13
C LYS A 41 9.12 13.99 -9.16
N ILE A 42 8.16 13.22 -8.65
CA ILE A 42 7.09 13.76 -7.80
C ILE A 42 7.22 13.32 -6.34
N ILE A 43 7.58 12.06 -6.06
CA ILE A 43 7.44 11.50 -4.69
C ILE A 43 8.26 12.25 -3.63
N ASP A 44 9.41 12.83 -4.00
CA ASP A 44 10.29 13.62 -3.13
C ASP A 44 10.32 15.11 -3.54
N ALA A 45 9.27 15.59 -4.24
CA ALA A 45 9.25 16.95 -4.76
C ALA A 45 9.20 18.01 -3.63
N ASP A 46 8.73 17.66 -2.44
CA ASP A 46 8.65 18.51 -1.26
C ASP A 46 10.01 18.97 -0.73
N THR A 47 11.09 18.32 -1.17
CA THR A 47 12.47 18.66 -0.80
C THR A 47 13.04 19.88 -1.53
N LYS A 48 12.42 20.35 -2.62
CA LYS A 48 12.97 21.41 -3.48
C LYS A 48 11.91 22.22 -4.20
N VAL A 49 12.28 23.42 -4.66
CA VAL A 49 11.40 24.26 -5.47
C VAL A 49 11.02 23.53 -6.77
N ASP A 50 9.72 23.48 -7.03
CA ASP A 50 9.18 22.72 -8.15
C ASP A 50 8.25 23.58 -9.03
N PRO A 51 8.55 23.65 -10.34
CA PRO A 51 7.70 24.02 -11.46
C PRO A 51 6.19 24.07 -11.24
N ARG A 52 5.75 22.90 -10.79
CA ARG A 52 4.39 22.38 -10.85
C ARG A 52 3.55 22.86 -9.68
N PHE A 53 4.20 23.29 -8.59
CA PHE A 53 3.56 23.68 -7.35
C PHE A 53 3.78 25.17 -7.12
N LEU A 54 2.69 25.93 -7.25
CA LEU A 54 2.72 27.38 -7.19
C LEU A 54 2.17 27.88 -5.85
N ASP A 55 2.71 29.00 -5.37
CA ASP A 55 2.13 29.76 -4.27
C ASP A 55 0.90 30.58 -4.72
N ALA A 56 0.23 31.26 -3.79
CA ALA A 56 -0.92 32.11 -4.07
C ALA A 56 -0.63 33.25 -5.07
N ARG A 57 0.65 33.62 -5.24
CA ARG A 57 1.13 34.65 -6.18
C ARG A 57 1.66 34.05 -7.48
N ARG A 58 1.40 32.75 -7.73
CA ARG A 58 1.82 31.98 -8.92
C ARG A 58 3.34 31.82 -9.07
N ARG A 59 4.09 31.82 -7.97
CA ARG A 59 5.54 31.58 -7.99
C ARG A 59 5.84 30.12 -7.62
N PRO A 60 6.82 29.47 -8.28
CA PRO A 60 7.25 28.12 -7.92
C PRO A 60 7.71 28.04 -6.48
N ARG A 61 7.36 26.94 -5.80
CA ARG A 61 7.80 26.62 -4.45
C ARG A 61 7.95 25.11 -4.27
N ALA A 62 8.49 24.69 -3.13
CA ALA A 62 8.37 23.30 -2.74
C ALA A 62 6.91 22.99 -2.38
N PRO A 63 6.33 21.87 -2.87
CA PRO A 63 5.07 21.36 -2.36
C PRO A 63 5.18 20.91 -0.91
N THR A 64 4.05 20.83 -0.21
CA THR A 64 3.98 20.06 1.04
C THR A 64 3.86 18.56 0.72
N MET A 65 4.23 17.69 1.67
CA MET A 65 4.01 16.24 1.51
C MET A 65 2.54 15.90 1.25
N SER A 66 1.60 16.65 1.85
CA SER A 66 0.16 16.50 1.58
C SER A 66 -0.21 16.76 0.13
N GLU A 67 0.39 17.78 -0.50
CA GLU A 67 0.22 18.10 -1.92
C GLU A 67 0.86 17.05 -2.84
N VAL A 68 2.07 16.60 -2.50
CA VAL A 68 2.75 15.50 -3.21
C VAL A 68 1.90 14.24 -3.20
N ARG A 69 1.43 13.83 -2.02
CA ARG A 69 0.54 12.67 -1.84
C ARG A 69 -0.76 12.84 -2.63
N ALA A 70 -1.42 14.00 -2.55
CA ALA A 70 -2.67 14.25 -3.26
C ALA A 70 -2.48 14.15 -4.78
N TYR A 71 -1.39 14.73 -5.28
CA TYR A 71 -1.04 14.67 -6.69
C TYR A 71 -0.76 13.23 -7.13
N PHE A 72 0.10 12.51 -6.41
CA PHE A 72 0.43 11.12 -6.71
C PHE A 72 -0.82 10.26 -6.71
N TRP A 73 -1.66 10.36 -5.68
CA TRP A 73 -2.88 9.58 -5.53
C TRP A 73 -3.84 9.75 -6.72
N ASP A 74 -4.12 10.99 -7.13
CA ASP A 74 -5.00 11.26 -8.27
C ASP A 74 -4.43 10.70 -9.58
N ARG A 75 -3.11 10.81 -9.78
CA ARG A 75 -2.47 10.32 -11.01
C ARG A 75 -2.31 8.79 -11.04
N ALA A 76 -1.99 8.17 -9.91
CA ALA A 76 -1.93 6.73 -9.74
C ALA A 76 -3.29 6.09 -10.02
N ARG A 77 -4.38 6.65 -9.48
CA ARG A 77 -5.74 6.20 -9.80
C ARG A 77 -6.05 6.34 -11.28
N GLY A 78 -5.61 7.42 -11.91
CA GLY A 78 -5.77 7.60 -13.36
C GLY A 78 -5.02 6.55 -14.17
N ILE A 79 -3.83 6.12 -13.70
CA ILE A 79 -3.05 5.03 -14.30
C ILE A 79 -3.82 3.70 -14.20
N SER A 80 -4.33 3.37 -13.01
CA SER A 80 -5.14 2.16 -12.79
C SER A 80 -6.41 2.15 -13.67
N ASN A 81 -7.11 3.29 -13.78
CA ASN A 81 -8.29 3.41 -14.65
C ASN A 81 -7.96 3.17 -16.12
N ASP A 82 -6.83 3.70 -16.61
CA ASP A 82 -6.41 3.52 -18.00
C ASP A 82 -5.92 2.09 -18.28
N TRP A 83 -5.35 1.39 -17.29
CA TRP A 83 -5.08 -0.06 -17.41
C TRP A 83 -6.38 -0.85 -17.57
N MET A 84 -7.33 -0.61 -16.66
CA MET A 84 -8.63 -1.29 -16.66
C MET A 84 -9.43 -1.03 -17.94
N ALA A 85 -9.39 0.20 -18.44
CA ALA A 85 -10.00 0.61 -19.72
C ALA A 85 -9.58 -0.26 -20.92
N GLN A 86 -8.35 -0.78 -20.87
CA GLN A 86 -7.74 -1.60 -21.91
C GLN A 86 -7.82 -3.10 -21.60
N ASN A 87 -8.65 -3.48 -20.62
CA ASN A 87 -8.83 -4.83 -20.09
C ASN A 87 -7.52 -5.45 -19.52
N PHE A 88 -6.61 -4.65 -18.97
CA PHE A 88 -5.44 -5.16 -18.25
C PHE A 88 -5.78 -5.40 -16.77
N GLN A 89 -6.09 -6.64 -16.42
CA GLN A 89 -6.56 -7.05 -15.10
C GLN A 89 -6.54 -8.59 -14.94
N GLY A 90 -6.82 -9.10 -13.73
CA GLY A 90 -7.02 -10.53 -13.50
C GLY A 90 -8.14 -11.09 -14.37
N GLY A 91 -7.87 -12.15 -15.13
CA GLY A 91 -8.82 -12.72 -16.10
C GLY A 91 -8.92 -11.98 -17.44
N GLY A 92 -8.17 -10.88 -17.61
CA GLY A 92 -8.05 -10.14 -18.87
C GLY A 92 -6.63 -10.23 -19.45
N ARG A 93 -6.15 -9.12 -20.01
CA ARG A 93 -4.77 -8.98 -20.48
C ARG A 93 -3.84 -8.84 -19.28
N LEU A 94 -2.67 -9.47 -19.37
CA LEU A 94 -1.61 -9.35 -18.37
C LEU A 94 -0.35 -8.79 -19.01
N SER A 95 0.42 -8.00 -18.26
CA SER A 95 1.75 -7.56 -18.67
C SER A 95 2.61 -7.30 -17.44
N PRO A 96 3.95 -7.41 -17.54
CA PRO A 96 4.85 -7.06 -16.44
C PRO A 96 4.66 -5.63 -15.97
N GLY A 97 4.44 -4.69 -16.91
CA GLY A 97 4.20 -3.28 -16.58
C GLY A 97 2.92 -3.03 -15.78
N LEU A 98 1.89 -3.87 -15.91
CA LEU A 98 0.69 -3.78 -15.06
C LEU A 98 1.03 -4.16 -13.61
N ILE A 99 1.71 -5.29 -13.43
CA ILE A 99 2.10 -5.80 -12.11
C ILE A 99 3.02 -4.79 -11.43
N GLU A 100 4.09 -4.37 -12.11
CA GLU A 100 5.04 -3.37 -11.61
C GLU A 100 4.34 -2.05 -11.26
N SER A 101 3.31 -1.65 -12.02
CA SER A 101 2.53 -0.46 -11.71
C SER A 101 1.88 -0.54 -10.34
N TYR A 102 1.19 -1.65 -10.06
CA TYR A 102 0.55 -1.86 -8.76
C TYR A 102 1.57 -2.02 -7.64
N GLU A 103 2.68 -2.70 -7.87
CA GLU A 103 3.77 -2.84 -6.90
C GLU A 103 4.27 -1.47 -6.42
N ARG A 104 4.60 -0.58 -7.35
CA ARG A 104 5.14 0.75 -7.04
C ARG A 104 4.10 1.67 -6.42
N ILE A 105 2.84 1.59 -6.88
CA ILE A 105 1.73 2.33 -6.26
C ILE A 105 1.53 1.86 -4.81
N VAL A 106 1.54 0.56 -4.53
CA VAL A 106 1.41 0.01 -3.17
C VAL A 106 2.54 0.50 -2.27
N ARG A 107 3.81 0.42 -2.72
CA ARG A 107 4.95 0.93 -1.93
C ARG A 107 4.78 2.41 -1.59
N ALA A 108 4.43 3.24 -2.57
CA ALA A 108 4.21 4.67 -2.36
C ALA A 108 3.05 4.93 -1.37
N LEU A 109 1.93 4.21 -1.49
CA LEU A 109 0.80 4.34 -0.57
C LEU A 109 1.14 3.93 0.86
N ILE A 110 1.97 2.90 1.06
CA ILE A 110 2.47 2.52 2.39
C ILE A 110 3.30 3.65 2.99
N ILE A 111 4.23 4.20 2.22
CA ILE A 111 5.13 5.28 2.65
C ILE A 111 4.31 6.53 3.00
N PHE A 112 3.39 6.95 2.13
CA PHE A 112 2.53 8.11 2.42
C PHE A 112 1.68 7.93 3.67
N ASN A 113 1.17 6.73 3.95
CA ASN A 113 0.43 6.49 5.19
C ASN A 113 1.32 6.66 6.44
N TYR A 114 2.61 6.36 6.34
CA TYR A 114 3.57 6.56 7.43
C TYR A 114 3.99 8.04 7.54
N GLU A 115 4.44 8.64 6.46
CA GLU A 115 4.92 10.04 6.43
C GLU A 115 3.82 11.03 6.86
N MET A 116 2.56 10.74 6.53
CA MET A 116 1.41 11.58 6.93
C MET A 116 0.80 11.18 8.28
N SER A 117 1.39 10.23 9.02
CA SER A 117 0.76 9.67 10.22
C SER A 117 0.65 10.65 11.40
N GLU A 118 1.41 11.74 11.36
CA GLU A 118 1.38 12.83 12.36
C GLU A 118 0.66 14.09 11.85
N ASP A 119 0.20 14.10 10.60
CA ASP A 119 -0.55 15.21 10.01
C ASP A 119 -2.04 15.09 10.39
N GLU A 120 -2.53 16.05 11.18
CA GLU A 120 -3.88 16.01 11.76
C GLU A 120 -4.97 16.03 10.68
N GLU A 121 -4.82 16.86 9.64
CA GLU A 121 -5.78 16.94 8.54
C GLU A 121 -5.85 15.60 7.78
N PHE A 122 -4.71 14.97 7.52
CA PHE A 122 -4.64 13.65 6.91
C PHE A 122 -5.29 12.59 7.77
N VAL A 123 -4.95 12.53 9.06
CA VAL A 123 -5.48 11.52 9.99
C VAL A 123 -7.00 11.60 10.07
N ILE A 124 -7.55 12.82 10.13
CA ILE A 124 -9.00 13.04 10.26
C ILE A 124 -9.73 12.82 8.93
N ALA A 125 -9.22 13.37 7.82
CA ALA A 125 -10.00 13.47 6.59
C ALA A 125 -9.64 12.42 5.52
N PHE A 126 -8.42 11.88 5.53
CA PHE A 126 -7.90 11.13 4.39
C PHE A 126 -7.38 9.73 4.70
N ARG A 127 -6.97 9.44 5.95
CA ARG A 127 -6.35 8.17 6.35
C ARG A 127 -7.18 6.97 5.93
N THR A 128 -8.45 6.92 6.29
CA THR A 128 -9.35 5.78 5.98
C THR A 128 -9.41 5.51 4.48
N THR A 129 -9.65 6.54 3.66
CA THR A 129 -9.68 6.38 2.20
C THR A 129 -8.33 5.94 1.64
N ASN A 130 -7.22 6.45 2.20
CA ASN A 130 -5.88 6.07 1.76
C ASN A 130 -5.57 4.60 2.08
N GLU A 131 -6.03 4.11 3.24
CA GLU A 131 -5.92 2.71 3.65
C GLU A 131 -6.81 1.78 2.82
N GLU A 132 -8.03 2.18 2.48
CA GLU A 132 -8.91 1.43 1.58
C GLU A 132 -8.28 1.28 0.19
N GLN A 133 -7.71 2.36 -0.36
CA GLN A 133 -7.03 2.31 -1.64
C GLN A 133 -5.77 1.44 -1.60
N LEU A 134 -4.98 1.52 -0.53
CA LEU A 134 -3.85 0.63 -0.30
C LEU A 134 -4.30 -0.84 -0.27
N ASN A 135 -5.33 -1.16 0.52
CA ASN A 135 -5.89 -2.50 0.60
C ASN A 135 -6.37 -3.02 -0.76
N ASN A 136 -7.05 -2.18 -1.54
CA ASN A 136 -7.54 -2.55 -2.87
C ASN A 136 -6.38 -2.78 -3.86
N CYS A 137 -5.37 -1.92 -3.87
CA CYS A 137 -4.19 -2.09 -4.72
C CYS A 137 -3.40 -3.35 -4.34
N LEU A 138 -3.27 -3.62 -3.03
CA LEU A 138 -2.58 -4.80 -2.50
C LEU A 138 -3.32 -6.10 -2.81
N LYS A 139 -4.65 -6.11 -2.71
CA LYS A 139 -5.47 -7.24 -3.19
C LYS A 139 -5.32 -7.43 -4.69
N THR A 140 -5.38 -6.34 -5.47
CA THR A 140 -5.23 -6.41 -6.92
C THR A 140 -3.89 -7.03 -7.31
N VAL A 141 -2.76 -6.59 -6.73
CA VAL A 141 -1.45 -7.16 -7.08
C VAL A 141 -1.36 -8.65 -6.70
N CYS A 142 -1.96 -9.06 -5.57
CA CYS A 142 -2.06 -10.47 -5.19
C CYS A 142 -2.85 -11.30 -6.21
N GLU A 143 -3.98 -10.79 -6.68
CA GLU A 143 -4.80 -11.45 -7.73
C GLU A 143 -4.07 -11.52 -9.07
N LEU A 144 -3.29 -10.49 -9.41
CA LEU A 144 -2.45 -10.47 -10.61
C LEU A 144 -1.35 -11.54 -10.53
N TYR A 145 -0.72 -11.75 -9.38
CA TYR A 145 0.23 -12.86 -9.21
C TYR A 145 -0.45 -14.22 -9.33
N ASP A 146 -1.61 -14.42 -8.70
CA ASP A 146 -2.37 -15.67 -8.83
C ASP A 146 -2.72 -15.95 -10.30
N TYR A 147 -3.11 -14.90 -11.04
CA TYR A 147 -3.38 -15.01 -12.46
C TYR A 147 -2.11 -15.28 -13.28
N ALA A 148 -1.01 -14.58 -13.02
CA ALA A 148 0.29 -14.80 -13.65
C ALA A 148 0.75 -16.24 -13.50
N ARG A 149 0.72 -16.80 -12.28
CA ARG A 149 1.09 -18.20 -12.02
C ARG A 149 0.24 -19.19 -12.79
N ARG A 150 -1.07 -18.96 -12.86
CA ARG A 150 -1.98 -19.82 -13.66
C ARG A 150 -1.68 -19.80 -15.15
N THR A 151 -1.12 -18.71 -15.69
CA THR A 151 -0.73 -18.67 -17.12
C THR A 151 0.46 -19.57 -17.43
N GLY A 152 1.30 -19.89 -16.44
CA GLY A 152 2.54 -20.64 -16.62
C GLY A 152 3.63 -19.89 -17.40
N VAL A 153 3.43 -18.63 -17.75
CA VAL A 153 4.38 -17.81 -18.52
C VAL A 153 5.43 -17.21 -17.55
N PRO A 154 6.72 -17.57 -17.69
CA PRO A 154 7.77 -17.09 -16.77
C PRO A 154 7.93 -15.56 -16.79
N GLU A 155 7.80 -14.92 -17.94
CA GLU A 155 7.98 -13.47 -18.11
C GLU A 155 6.90 -12.65 -17.40
N LEU A 156 5.77 -13.28 -17.04
CA LEU A 156 4.69 -12.64 -16.28
C LEU A 156 4.84 -12.83 -14.76
N GLN A 157 5.80 -13.64 -14.31
CA GLN A 157 6.10 -13.77 -12.89
C GLN A 157 6.92 -12.58 -12.42
N SER A 158 6.56 -12.02 -11.27
CA SER A 158 7.33 -10.94 -10.66
C SER A 158 8.32 -11.50 -9.64
N PRO A 159 9.58 -11.01 -9.62
CA PRO A 159 10.51 -11.32 -8.55
C PRO A 159 10.08 -10.74 -7.18
N HIS A 160 9.15 -9.79 -7.15
CA HIS A 160 8.69 -9.13 -5.93
C HIS A 160 7.46 -9.78 -5.31
N GLU A 161 6.92 -10.89 -5.84
CA GLU A 161 5.68 -11.48 -5.30
C GLU A 161 5.75 -11.71 -3.79
N ALA A 162 6.85 -12.29 -3.31
CA ALA A 162 7.08 -12.54 -1.89
C ALA A 162 6.93 -11.28 -1.01
N GLU A 163 7.51 -10.16 -1.46
CA GLU A 163 7.46 -8.87 -0.78
C GLU A 163 6.01 -8.39 -0.59
N PHE A 164 5.20 -8.45 -1.65
CA PHE A 164 3.82 -7.96 -1.60
C PHE A 164 2.87 -8.92 -0.88
N ARG A 165 3.11 -10.24 -0.95
CA ARG A 165 2.38 -11.19 -0.10
C ARG A 165 2.69 -10.97 1.38
N ALA A 166 3.94 -10.65 1.71
CA ALA A 166 4.34 -10.26 3.06
C ALA A 166 3.65 -8.95 3.51
N TYR A 167 3.56 -7.94 2.63
CA TYR A 167 2.80 -6.72 2.91
C TYR A 167 1.32 -7.00 3.19
N HIS A 168 0.70 -7.94 2.47
CA HIS A 168 -0.68 -8.35 2.74
C HIS A 168 -0.84 -8.90 4.16
N VAL A 169 0.07 -9.78 4.59
CA VAL A 169 0.09 -10.32 5.96
C VAL A 169 0.25 -9.20 6.99
N LEU A 170 1.24 -8.32 6.83
CA LEU A 170 1.51 -7.22 7.79
C LEU A 170 0.37 -6.20 7.85
N MET A 171 -0.32 -5.95 6.74
CA MET A 171 -1.46 -5.04 6.71
C MET A 171 -2.65 -5.57 7.52
N GLN A 172 -2.89 -6.89 7.49
CA GLN A 172 -4.06 -7.53 8.09
C GLN A 172 -3.81 -8.17 9.47
N MET A 173 -2.57 -8.16 9.98
CA MET A 173 -2.15 -8.98 11.13
C MET A 173 -2.89 -8.77 12.45
N MET A 174 -3.60 -7.64 12.63
CA MET A 174 -4.37 -7.36 13.85
C MET A 174 -5.89 -7.28 13.60
N ASP A 175 -6.38 -7.67 12.43
CA ASP A 175 -7.82 -7.73 12.17
C ASP A 175 -8.40 -9.06 12.67
N ASN A 176 -9.45 -9.00 13.48
CA ASN A 176 -10.00 -10.17 14.16
C ASN A 176 -10.76 -11.10 13.20
N SER A 177 -11.36 -10.56 12.14
CA SER A 177 -11.92 -11.33 11.02
C SER A 177 -10.83 -11.99 10.18
N ALA A 178 -9.61 -11.46 10.20
CA ALA A 178 -8.54 -11.88 9.32
C ALA A 178 -7.88 -13.22 9.71
N LYS A 179 -8.13 -13.82 10.88
CA LYS A 179 -7.46 -15.11 11.22
C LYS A 179 -7.84 -16.23 10.26
N VAL A 180 -9.14 -16.36 9.96
CA VAL A 180 -9.65 -17.39 9.03
C VAL A 180 -9.23 -17.06 7.60
N GLU A 181 -9.36 -15.79 7.21
CA GLU A 181 -8.95 -15.31 5.88
C GLU A 181 -7.45 -15.47 5.65
N MET A 182 -6.62 -15.17 6.65
CA MET A 182 -5.16 -15.31 6.60
C MET A 182 -4.78 -16.78 6.45
N ALA A 183 -5.39 -17.68 7.22
CA ALA A 183 -5.13 -19.11 7.05
C ALA A 183 -5.52 -19.60 5.64
N ALA A 184 -6.62 -19.08 5.07
CA ALA A 184 -7.03 -19.39 3.71
C ALA A 184 -6.10 -18.80 2.64
N PHE A 185 -5.60 -17.58 2.87
CA PHE A 185 -4.62 -16.91 2.03
C PHE A 185 -3.31 -17.70 1.99
N LEU A 186 -2.74 -18.00 3.16
CA LEU A 186 -1.46 -18.73 3.28
C LEU A 186 -1.51 -20.12 2.65
N ARG A 187 -2.64 -20.84 2.77
CA ARG A 187 -2.85 -22.16 2.16
C ARG A 187 -2.78 -22.14 0.63
N LYS A 188 -3.06 -21.00 0.00
CA LYS A 188 -3.01 -20.84 -1.46
C LYS A 188 -1.64 -20.43 -1.97
N LEU A 189 -0.72 -20.06 -1.07
CA LEU A 189 0.57 -19.53 -1.50
C LEU A 189 1.48 -20.64 -2.02
N PRO A 190 2.24 -20.36 -3.10
CA PRO A 190 3.27 -21.25 -3.60
C PRO A 190 4.39 -21.51 -2.58
N GLY A 191 5.01 -22.69 -2.65
CA GLY A 191 6.07 -23.09 -1.72
C GLY A 191 7.30 -22.19 -1.73
N ASP A 192 7.69 -21.67 -2.91
CA ASP A 192 8.78 -20.70 -3.07
C ASP A 192 8.47 -19.37 -2.37
N VAL A 193 7.23 -18.91 -2.45
CA VAL A 193 6.76 -17.70 -1.75
C VAL A 193 6.74 -17.95 -0.25
N ILE A 194 6.23 -19.09 0.21
CA ILE A 194 6.22 -19.50 1.62
C ILE A 194 7.63 -19.52 2.20
N ALA A 195 8.60 -20.07 1.48
CA ALA A 195 9.99 -20.17 1.93
C ALA A 195 10.76 -18.84 1.88
N SER A 196 10.20 -17.80 1.23
CA SER A 196 10.87 -16.52 1.06
C SER A 196 11.13 -15.80 2.39
N ARG A 197 12.23 -15.04 2.45
CA ARG A 197 12.59 -14.25 3.62
C ARG A 197 11.50 -13.26 4.03
N ASP A 198 10.88 -12.59 3.05
CA ASP A 198 9.86 -11.56 3.32
C ASP A 198 8.61 -12.17 3.95
N LEU A 199 8.12 -13.29 3.41
CA LEU A 199 6.94 -13.92 3.95
C LEU A 199 7.22 -14.58 5.31
N GLN A 200 8.38 -15.22 5.48
CA GLN A 200 8.80 -15.75 6.78
C GLN A 200 8.89 -14.64 7.85
N PHE A 201 9.42 -13.47 7.50
CA PHE A 201 9.43 -12.32 8.39
C PHE A 201 8.00 -11.89 8.77
N ALA A 202 7.11 -11.74 7.79
CA ALA A 202 5.73 -11.33 8.06
C ALA A 202 4.95 -12.36 8.89
N MET A 203 5.20 -13.65 8.68
CA MET A 203 4.65 -14.75 9.49
C MET A 203 5.15 -14.71 10.93
N ASP A 204 6.44 -14.41 11.15
CA ASP A 204 6.99 -14.27 12.50
C ASP A 204 6.38 -13.07 13.23
N VAL A 205 6.18 -11.96 12.54
CA VAL A 205 5.46 -10.79 13.07
C VAL A 205 4.00 -11.16 13.42
N PHE A 206 3.30 -11.84 12.51
CA PHE A 206 1.91 -12.26 12.72
C PHE A 206 1.77 -13.18 13.94
N ALA A 207 2.64 -14.19 14.08
CA ALA A 207 2.65 -15.07 15.25
C ALA A 207 2.94 -14.28 16.53
N THR A 208 3.94 -13.38 16.49
CA THR A 208 4.34 -12.53 17.62
C THR A 208 3.19 -11.64 18.12
N VAL A 209 2.40 -11.08 17.21
CA VAL A 209 1.21 -10.29 17.53
C VAL A 209 0.12 -11.15 18.19
N ASN A 210 -0.12 -12.36 17.67
CA ASN A 210 -1.10 -13.29 18.23
C ASN A 210 -0.71 -13.81 19.62
N ASP A 211 0.57 -13.99 19.88
CA ASP A 211 1.12 -14.37 21.19
C ASP A 211 1.17 -13.19 22.17
N ASN A 212 0.74 -12.00 21.75
CA ASN A 212 0.85 -10.76 22.50
C ASN A 212 2.29 -10.46 22.99
N ASN A 213 3.30 -10.89 22.23
CA ASN A 213 4.71 -10.74 22.58
C ASN A 213 5.25 -9.39 22.08
N TYR A 214 4.86 -8.32 22.78
CA TYR A 214 5.22 -6.95 22.43
C TYR A 214 6.75 -6.70 22.43
N ILE A 215 7.52 -7.41 23.25
CA ILE A 215 8.99 -7.31 23.27
C ILE A 215 9.57 -7.80 21.94
N LYS A 216 9.17 -9.00 21.49
CA LYS A 216 9.63 -9.55 20.22
C LYS A 216 9.12 -8.71 19.05
N TYR A 217 7.91 -8.15 19.12
CA TYR A 217 7.37 -7.26 18.09
C TYR A 217 8.31 -6.07 17.83
N PHE A 218 8.67 -5.32 18.87
CA PHE A 218 9.58 -4.18 18.71
C PHE A 218 11.02 -4.57 18.37
N ARG A 219 11.46 -5.80 18.67
CA ARG A 219 12.73 -6.34 18.14
C ARG A 219 12.65 -6.62 16.63
N LEU A 220 11.51 -7.15 16.15
CA LEU A 220 11.28 -7.38 14.73
C LEU A 220 11.16 -6.08 13.94
N VAL A 221 10.52 -5.04 14.49
CA VAL A 221 10.50 -3.70 13.89
C VAL A 221 11.91 -3.20 13.57
N LYS A 222 12.87 -3.40 14.47
CA LYS A 222 14.27 -2.97 14.26
C LYS A 222 15.00 -3.75 13.14
N ARG A 223 14.46 -4.91 12.73
CA ARG A 223 15.02 -5.77 11.68
C ARG A 223 14.26 -5.67 10.36
N ALA A 224 13.12 -4.99 10.36
CA ALA A 224 12.26 -4.81 9.20
C ALA A 224 12.95 -3.96 8.13
N THR A 225 12.60 -4.18 6.86
CA THR A 225 12.84 -3.17 5.84
C THR A 225 12.03 -1.91 6.15
N TYR A 226 12.39 -0.78 5.57
CA TYR A 226 11.67 0.48 5.81
C TYR A 226 10.16 0.36 5.53
N VAL A 227 9.77 -0.22 4.38
CA VAL A 227 8.35 -0.39 4.02
C VAL A 227 7.62 -1.38 4.94
N GLN A 228 8.29 -2.46 5.37
CA GLN A 228 7.75 -3.36 6.39
C GLN A 228 7.55 -2.63 7.72
N ALA A 229 8.51 -1.78 8.14
CA ALA A 229 8.40 -0.98 9.34
C ALA A 229 7.25 0.03 9.27
N CYS A 230 7.01 0.67 8.11
CA CYS A 230 5.86 1.56 7.88
C CYS A 230 4.53 0.81 8.10
N LEU A 231 4.39 -0.41 7.58
CA LEU A 231 3.20 -1.24 7.81
C LEU A 231 3.05 -1.65 9.28
N MET A 232 4.16 -1.99 9.95
CA MET A 232 4.16 -2.30 11.37
C MET A 232 3.83 -1.08 12.25
N HIS A 233 4.26 0.13 11.86
CA HIS A 233 4.01 1.37 12.59
C HIS A 233 2.53 1.62 12.85
N ARG A 234 1.69 1.31 11.84
CA ARG A 234 0.22 1.39 11.93
C ARG A 234 -0.36 0.74 13.19
N HIS A 235 0.26 -0.34 13.65
CA HIS A 235 -0.22 -1.17 14.75
C HIS A 235 0.40 -0.84 16.10
N PHE A 236 1.34 0.11 16.16
CA PHE A 236 2.08 0.44 17.40
C PHE A 236 1.17 0.82 18.56
N VAL A 237 0.14 1.63 18.30
CA VAL A 237 -0.81 2.06 19.34
C VAL A 237 -1.49 0.84 19.98
N ARG A 238 -1.99 -0.09 19.16
CA ARG A 238 -2.68 -1.30 19.65
C ARG A 238 -1.73 -2.24 20.38
N VAL A 239 -0.52 -2.45 19.85
CA VAL A 239 0.50 -3.29 20.51
C VAL A 239 0.91 -2.68 21.86
N ARG A 240 1.12 -1.36 21.94
CA ARG A 240 1.44 -0.65 23.19
C ARG A 240 0.30 -0.74 24.21
N GLN A 241 -0.95 -0.55 23.77
CA GLN A 241 -2.12 -0.72 24.63
C GLN A 241 -2.21 -2.15 25.21
N SER A 242 -1.98 -3.17 24.37
CA SER A 242 -1.97 -4.56 24.81
C SER A 242 -0.84 -4.84 25.81
N ALA A 243 0.37 -4.31 25.54
CA ALA A 243 1.51 -4.41 26.44
C ALA A 243 1.23 -3.79 27.82
N LEU A 244 0.70 -2.57 27.85
CA LEU A 244 0.36 -1.88 29.10
C LEU A 244 -0.71 -2.63 29.90
N LYS A 245 -1.72 -3.21 29.23
CA LYS A 245 -2.71 -4.07 29.89
C LYS A 245 -2.04 -5.28 30.52
N THR A 246 -1.19 -6.00 29.78
CA THR A 246 -0.47 -7.17 30.28
C THR A 246 0.40 -6.82 31.48
N ILE A 247 1.17 -5.73 31.40
CA ILE A 247 2.00 -5.25 32.51
C ILE A 247 1.14 -4.96 33.73
N ASN A 248 0.05 -4.19 33.58
CA ASN A 248 -0.81 -3.83 34.70
C ASN A 248 -1.44 -5.07 35.37
N TYR A 249 -1.90 -6.07 34.61
CA TYR A 249 -2.41 -7.32 35.17
C TYR A 249 -1.35 -8.09 35.96
N SER A 250 -0.09 -8.10 35.50
CA SER A 250 1.01 -8.76 36.22
C SER A 250 1.39 -8.04 37.52
N PHE A 251 1.27 -6.72 37.58
CA PHE A 251 1.60 -5.92 38.78
C PHE A 251 0.44 -5.77 39.76
N ASN A 252 -0.83 -5.93 39.34
CA ASN A 252 -2.02 -5.86 40.19
C ASN A 252 -2.91 -7.11 40.04
N PRO A 253 -2.50 -8.28 40.60
CA PRO A 253 -3.26 -9.53 40.49
C PRO A 253 -4.68 -9.43 41.10
N SER A 254 -4.87 -8.55 42.07
CA SER A 254 -6.13 -8.32 42.79
C SER A 254 -7.25 -7.71 41.94
N ASN A 255 -6.95 -7.16 40.75
CA ASN A 255 -7.96 -6.71 39.78
C ASN A 255 -8.42 -7.82 38.80
N GLY A 256 -7.92 -9.05 38.95
CA GLY A 256 -8.33 -10.21 38.14
C GLY A 256 -9.56 -10.96 38.66
N SER A 257 -10.07 -10.60 39.84
CA SER A 257 -11.24 -11.23 40.46
C SER A 257 -12.47 -10.33 40.38
N ALA A 258 -12.96 -10.09 39.17
CA ALA A 258 -14.31 -9.57 38.96
C ALA A 258 -14.94 -10.30 37.76
N THR A 259 -15.64 -11.38 38.11
CA THR A 259 -16.80 -11.97 37.41
C THR A 259 -16.62 -12.52 36.00
N LEU A 260 -16.40 -13.84 35.93
CA LEU A 260 -17.09 -14.70 34.96
C LEU A 260 -17.97 -15.68 35.75
N SER A 261 -19.23 -15.29 35.94
CA SER A 261 -20.37 -16.14 36.27
C SER A 261 -21.39 -16.03 35.15
#